data_AF-A0A1M3QZZ4-F1
#
_entry.id   AF-A0A1M3QZZ4-F1
#
_cell.length_a   1.000
_cell.length_b   1.000
_cell.length_c   1.000
_cell.angle_alpha   90.00
_cell.angle_beta   90.00
_cell.angle_gamma   90.00
#
_symmetry.space_group_name_H-M   'P 1'
#
loop_
_entity.id
_entity.type
_entity.pdbx_description
1 polymer ?
#
loop_
_entity_poly.entity_id
_entity_poly.type
_entity_poly.pdbx_seq_one_letter_code
_entity_poly.pdbx_strand_id
1 'polypeptide(L)'
;MTEEEKDFMIFWEANREKEKKTWRQLLIGLPLGMIFTLPILLNLFSGWDKRAAMVANTQLNPVVLIIAVLLIASFFAVFSKKHRWDMNEQRYKELKSKKEK
;
A
#
# COMPACT_ATOMS: atom_id res chain seq x y z
N MET A 1 -20.75 -24.21 -8.38
CA MET A 1 -19.37 -23.86 -8.00
C MET A 1 -18.41 -24.29 -9.09
N THR A 2 -17.57 -23.38 -9.59
CA THR A 2 -16.50 -23.70 -10.54
C THR A 2 -15.32 -24.36 -9.83
N GLU A 3 -14.42 -24.98 -10.61
CA GLU A 3 -13.18 -25.59 -10.07
C GLU A 3 -12.27 -24.52 -9.45
N GLU A 4 -12.12 -23.37 -10.12
CA GLU A 4 -11.37 -22.21 -9.61
C GLU A 4 -11.89 -21.69 -8.25
N GLU A 5 -13.22 -21.70 -8.04
CA GLU A 5 -13.82 -21.28 -6.77
C GLU A 5 -13.46 -22.25 -5.64
N LYS A 6 -13.41 -23.56 -5.93
CA LYS A 6 -13.03 -24.57 -4.94
C LYS A 6 -11.55 -24.46 -4.59
N ASP A 7 -10.70 -24.30 -5.59
CA ASP A 7 -9.26 -24.13 -5.40
C ASP A 7 -8.95 -22.88 -4.59
N PHE A 8 -9.63 -21.76 -4.89
CA PHE A 8 -9.53 -20.54 -4.09
C PHE A 8 -9.93 -20.78 -2.63
N MET A 9 -11.05 -21.46 -2.37
CA MET A 9 -11.48 -21.71 -0.99
C MET A 9 -10.47 -22.58 -0.22
N ILE A 10 -9.98 -23.66 -0.83
CA ILE A 10 -8.99 -24.57 -0.20
C ILE A 10 -7.71 -23.80 0.13
N PHE A 11 -7.20 -23.03 -0.84
CA PHE A 11 -6.03 -22.20 -0.64
C PHE A 11 -6.23 -21.15 0.44
N TRP A 12 -7.34 -20.40 0.36
CA TRP A 12 -7.60 -19.29 1.29
C TRP A 12 -7.82 -19.78 2.72
N GLU A 13 -8.52 -20.90 2.91
CA GLU A 13 -8.73 -21.49 4.22
C GLU A 13 -7.42 -21.92 4.89
N ALA A 14 -6.48 -22.48 4.12
CA ALA A 14 -5.14 -22.85 4.61
C ALA A 14 -4.21 -21.64 4.88
N ASN A 15 -4.39 -20.54 4.14
CA ASN A 15 -3.45 -19.42 4.16
C ASN A 15 -3.96 -18.14 4.85
N ARG A 16 -5.25 -18.00 5.17
CA ARG A 16 -5.86 -16.75 5.70
C ARG A 16 -5.19 -16.23 6.98
N GLU A 17 -4.80 -17.10 7.90
CA GLU A 17 -4.10 -16.73 9.14
C GLU A 17 -2.66 -16.27 8.89
N LYS A 18 -1.99 -16.93 7.93
CA LYS A 18 -0.65 -16.53 7.50
C LYS A 18 -0.70 -15.15 6.86
N GLU A 19 -1.58 -14.95 5.87
CA GLU A 19 -1.80 -13.67 5.17
C GLU A 19 -2.19 -12.53 6.13
N LYS A 20 -3.00 -12.81 7.15
CA LYS A 20 -3.35 -11.86 8.22
C LYS A 20 -2.14 -11.47 9.07
N LYS A 21 -1.22 -12.41 9.32
CA LYS A 21 0.02 -12.17 10.06
C LYS A 21 1.08 -11.44 9.21
N THR A 22 1.13 -11.70 7.89
CA THR A 22 2.08 -11.04 6.97
C THR A 22 1.83 -9.53 6.79
N TRP A 23 0.64 -8.99 7.13
CA TRP A 23 0.46 -7.53 7.19
C TRP A 23 1.34 -6.85 8.22
N ARG A 24 1.76 -7.54 9.29
CA ARG A 24 2.74 -6.98 10.23
C ARG A 24 4.14 -6.84 9.64
N GLN A 25 4.44 -7.56 8.55
CA GLN A 25 5.75 -7.51 7.87
C GLN A 25 5.77 -6.56 6.65
N LEU A 26 4.66 -5.90 6.32
CA LEU A 26 4.48 -5.12 5.09
C LEU A 26 5.07 -3.70 5.13
N LEU A 27 6.33 -3.60 5.57
CA LEU A 27 7.25 -2.47 5.32
C LEU A 27 7.66 -2.35 3.83
N ILE A 28 7.12 -3.21 2.95
CA ILE A 28 7.50 -3.33 1.53
C ILE A 28 6.51 -2.56 0.61
N GLY A 29 5.63 -1.70 1.15
CA GLY A 29 4.77 -0.81 0.34
C GLY A 29 5.43 0.51 -0.10
N LEU A 30 6.72 0.64 0.19
CA LEU A 30 7.64 1.67 -0.31
C LEU A 30 7.58 1.99 -1.83
N PRO A 31 7.28 1.04 -2.75
CA PRO A 31 7.36 1.33 -4.19
C PRO A 31 6.40 2.42 -4.68
N LEU A 32 5.17 2.49 -4.15
CA LEU A 32 4.19 3.45 -4.65
C LEU A 32 4.49 4.89 -4.19
N GLY A 33 4.94 5.06 -2.95
CA GLY A 33 5.36 6.37 -2.44
C GLY A 33 6.57 6.92 -3.20
N MET A 34 7.48 6.04 -3.64
CA MET A 34 8.63 6.44 -4.45
C MET A 34 8.23 7.00 -5.82
N ILE A 35 7.18 6.49 -6.47
CA ILE A 35 6.73 6.98 -7.80
C ILE A 35 6.30 8.45 -7.73
N PHE A 36 5.64 8.87 -6.65
CA PHE A 36 5.21 10.26 -6.49
C PHE A 36 6.31 11.17 -5.92
N THR A 37 7.21 10.62 -5.10
CA THR A 37 8.24 11.42 -4.42
C THR A 37 9.46 11.65 -5.30
N LEU A 38 9.87 10.67 -6.10
CA LEU A 38 11.05 10.77 -6.97
C LEU A 38 10.98 11.98 -7.93
N PRO A 39 9.89 12.22 -8.67
CA PRO A 39 9.80 13.37 -9.57
C PRO A 39 9.87 14.70 -8.83
N ILE A 40 9.27 14.79 -7.63
CA ILE A 40 9.27 15.99 -6.81
C ILE A 40 10.70 16.30 -6.30
N LEU A 41 11.42 15.29 -5.83
CA LEU A 41 12.81 15.43 -5.40
C LEU A 41 13.72 15.77 -6.60
N LEU A 42 13.57 15.08 -7.72
CA LEU A 42 14.33 15.38 -8.94
C LEU A 42 14.09 16.82 -9.43
N ASN A 43 12.85 17.32 -9.35
CA ASN A 43 12.52 18.68 -9.70
C ASN A 43 13.13 19.70 -8.72
N LEU A 44 13.05 19.45 -7.41
CA LEU A 44 13.65 20.30 -6.36
C LEU A 44 15.18 20.36 -6.46
N PHE A 45 15.84 19.22 -6.66
CA PHE A 45 17.31 19.12 -6.73
C PHE A 45 17.88 19.42 -8.12
N SER A 46 17.06 19.43 -9.18
CA SER A 46 17.48 19.81 -10.54
C SER A 46 18.04 21.24 -10.59
N GLY A 47 17.68 22.11 -9.65
CA GLY A 47 18.25 23.46 -9.56
C GLY A 47 17.91 24.37 -10.75
N TRP A 48 16.97 23.97 -11.61
CA TRP A 48 16.50 24.75 -12.76
C TRP A 48 16.01 26.13 -12.31
N ASP A 49 15.31 26.18 -11.17
CA ASP A 49 14.70 27.42 -10.68
C ASP A 49 15.25 27.83 -9.31
N LYS A 50 16.32 28.63 -9.33
CA LYS A 50 17.02 29.10 -8.11
C LYS A 50 16.12 29.92 -7.18
N ARG A 51 15.07 30.58 -7.69
CA ARG A 51 14.10 31.32 -6.86
C ARG A 51 13.15 30.36 -6.15
N ALA A 52 12.65 29.34 -6.85
CA ALA A 52 11.81 28.32 -6.25
C ALA A 52 12.56 27.53 -5.16
N ALA A 53 13.83 27.16 -5.41
CA ALA A 53 14.67 26.48 -4.43
C ALA A 53 14.98 27.34 -3.19
N MET A 54 15.15 28.65 -3.35
CA MET A 54 15.38 29.59 -2.24
C MET A 54 14.11 29.78 -1.40
N VAL A 55 12.95 29.98 -2.03
CA VAL A 55 11.66 30.15 -1.33
C VAL A 55 11.23 28.85 -0.64
N ALA A 56 11.40 27.69 -1.29
CA ALA A 56 11.07 26.39 -0.72
C ALA A 56 11.93 26.08 0.52
N ASN A 57 13.25 26.31 0.47
CA ASN A 57 14.13 26.12 1.63
C ASN A 57 13.84 27.12 2.78
N THR A 58 13.24 28.27 2.49
CA THR A 58 12.93 29.29 3.50
C THR A 58 11.56 29.06 4.15
N GLN A 59 10.60 28.46 3.44
CA GLN A 59 9.22 28.27 3.91
C GLN A 59 8.89 26.84 4.35
N LEU A 60 9.59 25.83 3.83
CA LEU A 60 9.29 24.41 4.11
C LEU A 60 10.54 23.70 4.61
N ASN A 61 10.44 23.09 5.79
CA ASN A 61 11.52 22.26 6.33
C ASN A 61 11.58 20.93 5.54
N PRO A 62 12.69 20.61 4.83
CA PRO A 62 12.83 19.39 4.05
C PRO A 62 12.58 18.11 4.85
N VAL A 63 12.89 18.12 6.15
CA VAL A 63 12.66 16.99 7.06
C VAL A 63 11.16 16.69 7.19
N VAL A 64 10.32 17.73 7.26
CA VAL A 64 8.86 17.58 7.38
C VAL A 64 8.28 16.93 6.11
N LEU A 65 8.77 17.32 4.93
CA LEU A 65 8.36 16.72 3.66
C LEU A 65 8.73 15.22 3.59
N ILE A 66 9.95 14.87 4.01
CA ILE A 66 10.40 13.48 4.04
C ILE A 66 9.54 12.65 5.00
N ILE A 67 9.26 13.17 6.20
CA ILE A 67 8.38 12.50 7.18
C ILE A 67 6.96 12.34 6.62
N ALA A 68 6.39 13.37 6.00
CA ALA A 68 5.05 13.31 5.42
C ALA A 68 4.96 12.25 4.32
N VAL A 69 5.96 12.16 3.44
CA VAL A 69 6.04 11.12 2.41
C VAL A 69 6.11 9.74 3.04
N LEU A 70 6.97 9.53 4.04
CA LEU A 70 7.11 8.24 4.71
C LEU A 70 5.80 7.82 5.39
N LEU A 71 5.08 8.76 6.02
CA LEU A 71 3.78 8.51 6.64
C LEU A 71 2.72 8.12 5.61
N ILE A 72 2.62 8.86 4.50
CA ILE A 72 1.66 8.58 3.42
C ILE A 72 1.97 7.21 2.80
N ALA A 73 3.23 6.93 2.48
CA ALA A 73 3.65 5.65 1.91
C ALA A 73 3.35 4.48 2.86
N SER A 74 3.65 4.63 4.14
CA SER A 74 3.35 3.62 5.17
C SER A 74 1.84 3.41 5.32
N PHE A 75 1.05 4.48 5.30
CA PHE A 75 -0.40 4.40 5.39
C PHE A 75 -1.00 3.64 4.19
N PHE A 76 -0.62 4.00 2.96
CA PHE A 76 -1.09 3.32 1.74
C PHE A 76 -0.66 1.84 1.68
N ALA A 77 0.56 1.54 2.12
CA ALA A 77 1.08 0.17 2.20
C ALA A 77 0.20 -0.72 3.09
N VAL A 78 -0.09 -0.23 4.30
CA VAL A 78 -0.90 -0.95 5.29
C VAL A 78 -2.35 -1.04 4.82
N PHE A 79 -2.91 0.07 4.37
CA PHE A 79 -4.33 0.16 3.98
C PHE A 79 -4.66 -0.73 2.78
N SER A 80 -3.86 -0.66 1.71
CA SER A 80 -4.12 -1.44 0.48
C SER A 80 -4.08 -2.96 0.71
N LYS A 81 -3.15 -3.44 1.55
CA LYS A 81 -3.02 -4.87 1.87
C LYS A 81 -4.12 -5.36 2.79
N LYS A 82 -4.48 -4.57 3.81
CA LYS A 82 -5.64 -4.84 4.65
C LYS A 82 -6.91 -4.94 3.82
N HIS A 83 -7.16 -3.94 2.98
CA HIS A 83 -8.33 -3.91 2.10
C HIS A 83 -8.38 -5.14 1.16
N ARG A 84 -7.24 -5.54 0.59
CA ARG A 84 -7.18 -6.72 -0.28
C ARG A 84 -7.52 -8.02 0.46
N TRP A 85 -7.09 -8.18 1.70
CA TRP A 85 -7.50 -9.37 2.46
C TRP A 85 -8.95 -9.31 2.89
N ASP A 86 -9.45 -8.15 3.32
CA ASP A 86 -10.86 -7.98 3.67
C ASP A 86 -11.75 -8.40 2.48
N MET A 87 -11.36 -8.03 1.26
CA MET A 87 -12.01 -8.45 0.02
C MET A 87 -11.97 -9.97 -0.22
N ASN A 88 -10.80 -10.59 -0.04
CA ASN A 88 -10.65 -12.04 -0.21
C ASN A 88 -11.44 -12.83 0.86
N GLU A 89 -11.45 -12.34 2.09
CA GLU A 89 -12.20 -12.91 3.20
C GLU A 89 -13.71 -12.79 2.98
N GLN A 90 -14.17 -11.67 2.43
CA GLN A 90 -15.56 -11.51 2.01
C GLN A 90 -15.92 -12.50 0.90
N ARG A 91 -15.10 -12.60 -0.16
CA ARG A 91 -15.29 -13.57 -1.25
C ARG A 91 -15.38 -15.01 -0.73
N TYR A 92 -14.52 -15.38 0.21
CA TYR A 92 -14.56 -16.70 0.84
C TYR A 92 -15.89 -16.98 1.56
N LYS A 93 -16.38 -16.01 2.35
CA LYS A 93 -17.68 -16.13 3.05
C LYS A 93 -18.85 -16.25 2.08
N GLU A 94 -18.84 -15.49 1.00
CA GLU A 94 -19.87 -15.55 -0.05
C GLU A 94 -19.88 -16.93 -0.73
N LEU A 95 -18.71 -17.48 -1.07
CA LEU A 95 -18.59 -18.82 -1.65
C LEU A 95 -19.03 -19.93 -0.69
N LYS A 96 -18.68 -19.80 0.59
CA LYS A 96 -19.12 -20.75 1.63
C LYS A 96 -20.64 -20.73 1.80
N SER A 97 -21.24 -19.55 1.85
CA SER A 97 -22.69 -19.38 1.91
C SER A 97 -23.41 -19.98 0.68
N LYS A 98 -22.82 -19.84 -0.52
CA LYS A 98 -23.32 -20.48 -1.75
C LYS A 98 -23.18 -22.00 -1.78
N LYS A 99 -22.27 -22.58 -0.99
CA LYS A 99 -22.09 -24.03 -0.87
C LYS A 99 -23.08 -24.65 0.13
N GLU A 100 -23.45 -23.88 1.16
CA GLU A 100 -24.38 -24.31 2.22
C GLU A 100 -25.87 -24.14 1.82
N LYS A 101 -26.16 -23.32 0.81
CA LYS A 101 -27.47 -23.22 0.15
C LYS A 101 -27.57 -24.18 -1.03
#